data_AF-A0A293NKR6-F1
#
_entry.id   AF-A0A293NKR6-F1
#
_cell.length_a   1.000
_cell.length_b   1.000
_cell.length_c   1.000
_cell.angle_alpha   90.00
_cell.angle_beta   90.00
_cell.angle_gamma   90.00
#
_symmetry.space_group_name_H-M   'P 1'
#
loop_
_entity.id
_entity.type
_entity.pdbx_description
1 polymer ?
#
loop_
_entity_poly.entity_id
_entity_poly.type
_entity_poly.pdbx_seq_one_letter_code
_entity_poly.pdbx_strand_id
1 'polypeptide(L)'
;MAIERELAWIDLAEAITWLLILFTIELVVLLQDHKVADGILFRTINGSKFILYSLLWCAIGYWIFRGHYMFAWDELVWIVGFIVIEVNTVERHKNIFSMRTI
;
A
#
# COMPACT_ATOMS: atom_id res chain seq x y z
N MET A 1 -23.47 -19.43 -10.10
CA MET A 1 -23.79 -19.40 -8.66
C MET A 1 -22.60 -19.74 -7.74
N ALA A 2 -21.64 -20.60 -8.10
CA ALA A 2 -20.43 -20.83 -7.26
C ALA A 2 -19.27 -19.86 -7.58
N ILE A 3 -19.04 -19.57 -8.86
CA ILE A 3 -17.90 -18.75 -9.33
C ILE A 3 -17.99 -17.30 -8.81
N GLU A 4 -19.16 -16.66 -8.91
CA GLU A 4 -19.37 -15.27 -8.44
C GLU A 4 -19.15 -15.09 -6.93
N ARG A 5 -19.43 -16.14 -6.14
CA ARG A 5 -19.26 -16.08 -4.69
C ARG A 5 -17.81 -16.24 -4.25
N GLU A 6 -17.02 -17.03 -4.99
CA GLU A 6 -15.57 -17.10 -4.75
C GLU A 6 -14.88 -15.80 -5.14
N LEU A 7 -15.28 -15.16 -6.25
CA LEU A 7 -14.75 -13.85 -6.64
C LEU A 7 -15.02 -12.79 -5.56
N ALA A 8 -16.24 -12.72 -5.01
CA ALA A 8 -16.60 -11.71 -4.03
C ALA A 8 -15.74 -11.75 -2.74
N TRP A 9 -15.26 -12.92 -2.33
CA TRP A 9 -14.38 -13.03 -1.15
C TRP A 9 -12.95 -12.57 -1.45
N ILE A 10 -12.47 -12.81 -2.68
CA ILE A 10 -11.14 -12.39 -3.11
C ILE A 10 -11.12 -10.87 -3.28
N ASP A 11 -12.12 -10.32 -3.99
CA ASP A 11 -12.28 -8.87 -4.15
C ASP A 11 -12.37 -8.14 -2.80
N LEU A 12 -13.06 -8.74 -1.81
CA LEU A 12 -13.13 -8.18 -0.46
C LEU A 12 -11.76 -8.21 0.24
N ALA A 13 -11.00 -9.29 0.11
CA ALA A 13 -9.67 -9.40 0.69
C ALA A 13 -8.67 -8.41 0.05
N GLU A 14 -8.80 -8.17 -1.25
CA GLU A 14 -8.03 -7.16 -2.00
C GLU A 14 -8.35 -5.76 -1.52
N ALA A 15 -9.64 -5.40 -1.45
CA ALA A 15 -10.07 -4.11 -0.92
C ALA A 15 -9.59 -3.87 0.53
N ILE A 16 -9.63 -4.89 1.39
CA ILE A 16 -9.07 -4.80 2.75
C ILE A 16 -7.56 -4.58 2.70
N THR A 17 -6.85 -5.29 1.83
CA THR A 17 -5.39 -5.12 1.66
C THR A 17 -5.05 -3.69 1.23
N TRP A 18 -5.80 -3.13 0.26
CA TRP A 18 -5.65 -1.75 -0.17
C TRP A 18 -5.89 -0.74 0.96
N LEU A 19 -6.95 -0.94 1.75
CA LEU A 19 -7.23 -0.09 2.92
C LEU A 19 -6.12 -0.16 3.96
N LEU A 20 -5.57 -1.35 4.21
CA LEU A 20 -4.43 -1.52 5.12
C LEU A 20 -3.18 -0.81 4.59
N ILE A 21 -2.91 -0.88 3.28
CA ILE A 21 -1.79 -0.15 2.67
C ILE A 21 -1.97 1.36 2.86
N LEU A 22 -3.13 1.91 2.48
CA LEU A 22 -3.43 3.33 2.67
C LEU A 22 -3.30 3.73 4.15
N PHE A 23 -3.82 2.93 5.06
CA PHE A 23 -3.69 3.16 6.50
C PHE A 23 -2.22 3.18 6.95
N THR A 24 -1.37 2.27 6.46
CA THR A 24 0.06 2.30 6.79
C THR A 24 0.78 3.52 6.21
N ILE A 25 0.37 4.00 5.04
CA ILE A 25 0.89 5.25 4.47
C ILE A 25 0.52 6.41 5.39
N GLU A 26 -0.76 6.54 5.77
CA GLU A 26 -1.27 7.58 6.68
C GLU A 26 -0.54 7.58 8.03
N LEU A 27 -0.31 6.39 8.61
CA LEU A 27 0.45 6.26 9.86
C LEU A 27 1.89 6.76 9.73
N VAL A 28 2.54 6.55 8.58
CA VAL A 28 3.88 7.10 8.34
C VAL A 28 3.84 8.63 8.29
N VAL A 29 2.84 9.22 7.63
CA VAL A 29 2.64 10.68 7.61
C VAL A 29 2.51 11.23 9.03
N LEU A 30 1.63 10.62 9.82
CA LEU A 30 1.35 11.03 11.19
C LEU A 30 2.59 10.94 12.08
N LEU A 31 3.35 9.85 12.00
CA LEU A 31 4.56 9.67 12.79
C LEU A 31 5.69 10.63 12.40
N GLN A 32 5.79 10.94 11.10
CA GLN A 32 6.75 11.94 10.61
C GLN A 32 6.43 13.34 11.13
N ASP A 33 5.15 13.73 11.18
CA ASP A 33 4.72 15.03 11.73
C ASP A 33 5.05 15.17 13.23
N HIS A 34 4.98 14.08 13.99
CA HIS A 34 5.31 14.09 15.41
C HIS A 34 6.82 13.99 15.73
N LYS A 35 7.70 13.96 14.71
CA LYS A 35 9.17 13.81 14.85
C LYS A 35 9.62 12.55 15.61
N VAL A 36 8.75 11.55 15.76
CA VAL A 36 9.08 10.26 16.39
C VAL A 36 9.59 9.30 15.30
N ALA A 37 10.66 9.70 14.61
CA ALA A 37 11.10 9.05 13.37
C ALA A 37 11.94 7.78 13.58
N ASP A 38 12.43 7.50 14.79
CA ASP A 38 13.41 6.42 15.05
C ASP A 38 12.92 5.30 15.99
N GLY A 39 11.60 5.21 16.19
CA GLY A 39 11.02 4.21 17.08
C GLY A 39 10.86 2.81 16.46
N ILE A 40 10.77 1.78 17.30
CA ILE A 40 10.35 0.40 16.93
C ILE A 40 9.07 0.43 16.08
N LEU A 41 8.15 1.36 16.37
CA LEU A 41 6.90 1.55 15.65
C LEU A 41 7.11 1.86 14.15
N PHE A 42 8.07 2.73 13.82
CA PHE A 42 8.37 3.07 12.42
C PHE A 42 8.86 1.85 11.64
N ARG A 43 9.76 1.06 12.25
CA ARG A 43 10.27 -0.18 11.66
C ARG A 43 9.17 -1.24 11.48
N THR A 44 8.25 -1.36 12.43
CA THR A 44 7.11 -2.28 12.31
C THR A 44 6.18 -1.89 11.16
N ILE A 45 5.86 -0.60 11.01
CA ILE A 45 5.02 -0.12 9.90
C ILE A 45 5.72 -0.35 8.55
N ASN A 46 7.03 -0.12 8.47
CA ASN A 46 7.77 -0.37 7.23
C ASN A 46 7.82 -1.87 6.89
N GLY A 47 7.91 -2.73 7.92
CA GLY A 47 7.81 -4.19 7.75
C GLY A 47 6.43 -4.65 7.28
N SER A 48 5.35 -4.07 7.82
CA SER A 48 3.99 -4.42 7.41
C SER A 48 3.71 -4.03 5.96
N LYS A 49 4.25 -2.90 5.48
CA LYS A 49 4.19 -2.52 4.06
C LYS A 49 4.74 -3.60 3.15
N PHE A 50 5.93 -4.13 3.45
CA PHE A 50 6.54 -5.18 2.63
C PHE A 50 5.64 -6.42 2.52
N ILE A 51 5.00 -6.82 3.62
CA ILE A 51 4.05 -7.94 3.64
C ILE A 51 2.83 -7.63 2.78
N LEU A 52 2.24 -6.44 2.93
CA LEU A 52 1.05 -6.02 2.19
C LEU A 52 1.30 -5.92 0.67
N TYR A 53 2.42 -5.31 0.25
CA TYR A 53 2.78 -5.28 -1.17
C TYR A 53 3.07 -6.68 -1.72
N SER A 54 3.65 -7.58 -0.92
CA SER A 54 3.83 -8.98 -1.33
C SER A 54 2.50 -9.70 -1.55
N LEU A 55 1.46 -9.39 -0.75
CA LEU A 55 0.11 -9.93 -0.97
C LEU A 55 -0.46 -9.48 -2.32
N LEU A 56 -0.26 -8.22 -2.72
CA LEU A 56 -0.70 -7.73 -4.04
C LEU A 56 0.04 -8.44 -5.19
N TRP A 57 1.35 -8.65 -5.05
CA TRP A 57 2.12 -9.44 -6.02
C TRP A 57 1.63 -10.89 -6.12
N CYS A 58 1.27 -11.51 -5.00
CA CYS A 58 0.64 -12.83 -4.98
C CYS A 58 -0.74 -12.81 -5.66
N ALA A 59 -1.55 -11.77 -5.45
CA ALA A 59 -2.86 -11.60 -6.10
C ALA A 59 -2.72 -11.49 -7.63
N ILE A 60 -1.76 -10.69 -8.12
CA ILE A 60 -1.40 -10.62 -9.55
C ILE A 60 -1.08 -12.01 -10.09
N GLY A 61 -0.19 -12.75 -9.42
CA GLY A 61 0.18 -14.10 -9.83
C GLY A 61 -1.01 -15.06 -9.86
N TYR A 62 -1.90 -14.97 -8.86
CA TYR A 62 -3.12 -15.76 -8.79
C TYR A 62 -4.06 -15.48 -9.97
N TRP A 63 -4.31 -14.21 -10.28
CA TRP A 63 -5.19 -13.82 -11.37
C TRP A 63 -4.64 -14.17 -12.75
N ILE A 64 -3.33 -13.98 -12.96
CA ILE A 64 -2.65 -14.40 -14.20
C ILE A 64 -2.78 -15.92 -14.37
N PHE A 65 -2.55 -16.70 -13.31
CA PHE A 65 -2.66 -18.16 -13.36
C PHE A 65 -4.09 -18.61 -13.71
N ARG A 66 -5.11 -17.89 -13.24
CA ARG A 66 -6.53 -18.15 -13.55
C ARG A 66 -6.97 -17.61 -14.91
N GLY A 67 -6.11 -16.87 -15.63
CA GLY A 67 -6.43 -16.25 -16.93
C GLY A 67 -7.24 -14.95 -16.84
N HIS A 68 -7.36 -14.37 -15.65
CA HIS A 68 -8.14 -13.17 -15.37
C HIS A 68 -7.27 -11.90 -15.44
N TYR A 69 -6.77 -11.59 -16.63
CA TYR A 69 -5.77 -10.52 -16.82
C TYR A 69 -6.22 -9.12 -16.42
N MET A 70 -7.53 -8.81 -16.50
CA MET A 70 -8.06 -7.51 -16.08
C MET A 70 -7.84 -7.25 -14.58
N PHE A 71 -8.03 -8.27 -13.75
CA PHE A 71 -7.83 -8.18 -12.30
C PHE A 71 -6.34 -8.08 -11.96
N ALA A 72 -5.49 -8.84 -12.66
CA ALA A 72 -4.04 -8.69 -12.53
C ALA A 72 -3.55 -7.27 -12.93
N TRP A 73 -4.17 -6.68 -13.96
CA TRP A 73 -3.88 -5.31 -14.37
C TRP A 73 -4.34 -4.28 -13.33
N ASP A 74 -5.53 -4.46 -12.76
CA ASP A 74 -6.03 -3.60 -11.68
C ASP A 74 -5.06 -3.57 -10.49
N GLU A 75 -4.60 -4.73 -10.05
CA GLU A 75 -3.61 -4.84 -8.96
C GLU A 75 -2.26 -4.19 -9.29
N LEU A 76 -1.79 -4.31 -10.55
CA LEU A 76 -0.58 -3.61 -11.00
C LEU A 76 -0.74 -2.09 -10.92
N VAL A 77 -1.89 -1.56 -11.36
CA VAL A 77 -2.19 -0.13 -11.29
C VAL A 77 -2.24 0.33 -9.84
N TRP A 78 -2.82 -0.46 -8.93
CA TRP A 78 -2.87 -0.15 -7.51
C TRP A 78 -1.49 -0.12 -6.86
N ILE A 79 -0.61 -1.09 -7.15
CA ILE A 79 0.77 -1.07 -6.65
C ILE A 79 1.47 0.24 -7.06
N VAL A 80 1.37 0.62 -8.34
CA VAL A 80 1.95 1.88 -8.83
C VAL A 80 1.31 3.08 -8.12
N GLY A 81 0.00 3.09 -7.97
CA GLY A 81 -0.74 4.15 -7.28
C GLY A 81 -0.27 4.36 -5.84
N PHE A 82 -0.11 3.29 -5.06
CA PHE A 82 0.38 3.38 -3.68
C PHE A 82 1.82 3.89 -3.61
N ILE A 83 2.70 3.42 -4.51
CA ILE A 83 4.08 3.92 -4.59
C ILE A 83 4.10 5.42 -4.87
N VAL A 84 3.25 5.91 -5.80
CA VAL A 84 3.16 7.33 -6.13
C VAL A 84 2.72 8.15 -4.91
N ILE A 85 1.68 7.70 -4.19
CA ILE A 85 1.19 8.38 -2.98
C ILE A 85 2.29 8.43 -1.91
N GLU A 86 2.99 7.32 -1.70
CA GLU A 86 4.06 7.21 -0.71
C GLU A 86 5.23 8.14 -1.02
N VAL A 87 5.71 8.15 -2.27
CA VAL A 87 6.81 9.04 -2.70
C VAL A 87 6.40 10.50 -2.59
N ASN A 88 5.21 10.86 -3.05
CA ASN A 88 4.70 12.23 -2.98
C ASN A 88 4.65 12.74 -1.53
N THR A 89 4.25 11.87 -0.61
CA THR A 89 4.16 12.22 0.80
C THR A 89 5.54 12.47 1.40
N VAL A 90 6.52 11.59 1.14
CA VAL A 90 7.90 11.76 1.62
C VAL A 90 8.54 13.03 1.09
N GLU A 91 8.32 13.37 -0.19
CA GLU A 91 8.86 14.57 -0.81
C GLU A 91 8.29 15.85 -0.19
N ARG A 92 6.97 15.88 0.09
CA ARG A 92 6.32 16.99 0.79
C ARG A 92 7.00 17.31 2.13
N HIS A 93 7.31 16.31 2.94
CA HIS A 93 7.93 16.53 4.25
C HIS A 93 9.38 17.05 4.14
N LYS A 94 10.17 16.56 3.18
CA LYS A 94 11.55 17.06 2.95
C LYS A 94 11.57 18.55 2.61
N ASN A 95 10.64 18.98 1.75
CA ASN A 95 10.55 20.38 1.31
C ASN A 95 10.09 21.33 2.44
N ILE A 96 9.16 20.89 3.30
CA ILE A 96 8.75 21.68 4.48
C ILE A 96 9.91 21.89 5.45
N PHE A 97 10.76 20.87 5.62
CA PHE A 97 11.92 20.96 6.50
C PHE A 97 12.99 21.92 5.94
N SER A 98 13.23 21.96 4.62
CA SER A 98 14.22 22.86 4.01
C SER A 98 13.79 24.34 4.03
N MET A 99 12.49 24.63 3.95
CA MET A 99 11.96 26.01 4.06
C MET A 99 12.05 26.59 5.48
N ARG A 100 12.15 25.74 6.52
CA ARG A 100 12.26 26.19 7.92
C ARG A 100 13.70 26.48 8.36
N THR A 101 14.69 26.11 7.57
CA THR A 101 16.12 26.26 7.88
C THR A 101 16.82 27.38 7.10
N ILE A 102 16.06 28.17 6.33
CA ILE A 102 16.50 29.39 5.63
C ILE A 102 15.79 30.59 6.27
#